data_AF-A0A372DWU1-F1
#
_entry.id   AF-A0A372DWU1-F1
#
_cell.length_a   1.000
_cell.length_b   1.000
_cell.length_c   1.000
_cell.angle_alpha   90.00
_cell.angle_beta   90.00
_cell.angle_gamma   90.00
#
_symmetry.space_group_name_H-M   'P 1'
#
loop_
_entity.id
_entity.type
_entity.pdbx_description
1 polymer ?
#
loop_
_entity_poly.entity_id
_entity_poly.type
_entity_poly.pdbx_seq_one_letter_code
_entity_poly.pdbx_strand_id
1 'polypeptide(L)'
;MSLALPVGKPGETRDAAHFAKLRELKLPTVFFDRECEQTYTASITTDDYDSGYRATRHLLERGCRRIVHFTLAQHLSIGQKRMQGYLDALRDADIAFDPALLVHGGSGPDHNTALM
;
A
#
# COMPACT_ATOMS: atom_id res chain seq x y z
N MET A 1 29.10 19.94 -9.43
CA MET A 1 27.67 20.09 -9.76
C MET A 1 26.90 19.01 -9.00
N SER A 2 26.19 19.38 -7.93
CA SER A 2 25.34 18.43 -7.18
C SER A 2 23.97 18.36 -7.86
N LEU A 3 23.61 17.20 -8.41
CA LEU A 3 22.32 17.00 -9.04
C LEU A 3 21.31 16.59 -7.95
N ALA A 4 20.74 17.56 -7.24
CA ALA A 4 19.62 17.28 -6.35
C ALA A 4 18.37 17.02 -7.21
N LEU A 5 17.98 15.76 -7.33
CA LEU A 5 16.68 15.39 -7.88
C LEU A 5 15.63 15.62 -6.78
N PRO A 6 14.53 16.33 -7.05
CA PRO A 6 13.44 16.44 -6.08
C PRO A 6 12.87 15.04 -5.84
N VAL A 7 13.13 14.48 -4.67
CA VAL A 7 12.55 13.21 -4.22
C VAL A 7 11.22 13.55 -3.55
N GLY A 8 10.13 12.99 -4.07
CA GLY A 8 8.81 13.16 -3.47
C GLY A 8 8.73 12.53 -2.08
N LYS A 9 7.89 13.10 -1.20
CA LYS A 9 7.70 12.58 0.15
C LYS A 9 6.92 11.24 0.11
N PRO A 10 7.34 10.21 0.85
CA PRO A 10 6.66 8.91 0.83
C PRO A 10 5.19 9.04 1.20
N GLY A 11 4.30 8.57 0.32
CA GLY A 11 2.85 8.58 0.56
C GLY A 11 2.12 9.88 0.22
N GLU A 12 2.82 10.93 -0.19
CA GLU A 12 2.23 12.22 -0.62
C GLU A 12 2.51 12.54 -2.10
N THR A 13 3.39 11.77 -2.73
CA THR A 13 3.83 12.00 -4.12
C THR A 13 2.75 11.54 -5.10
N ARG A 14 2.15 12.50 -5.81
CA ARG A 14 1.07 12.27 -6.80
C ARG A 14 1.52 12.46 -8.25
N ASP A 15 2.72 12.99 -8.48
CA ASP A 15 3.24 13.32 -9.80
C ASP A 15 4.58 12.62 -10.05
N ALA A 16 4.71 12.00 -11.22
CA ALA A 16 5.89 11.30 -11.71
C ALA A 16 6.88 12.21 -12.46
N ALA A 17 6.60 13.52 -12.59
CA ALA A 17 7.44 14.46 -13.35
C ALA A 17 8.91 14.47 -12.90
N HIS A 18 9.18 14.22 -11.61
CA HIS A 18 10.54 14.13 -11.09
C HIS A 18 11.33 12.92 -11.63
N PHE A 19 10.66 11.87 -12.12
CA PHE A 19 11.30 10.74 -12.81
C PHE A 19 11.59 11.01 -14.29
N ALA A 20 11.03 12.05 -14.89
CA ALA A 20 11.31 12.41 -16.29
C ALA A 20 12.80 12.78 -16.48
N LYS A 21 13.38 13.47 -15.50
CA LYS A 21 14.80 13.88 -15.52
C LYS A 21 15.76 12.69 -15.46
N LEU A 22 15.39 11.62 -14.76
CA LEU A 22 16.17 10.37 -14.75
C LEU A 22 16.18 9.71 -16.13
N ARG A 23 15.04 9.75 -16.83
CA ARG A 23 14.91 9.24 -18.20
C ARG A 23 15.71 10.07 -19.21
N GLU A 24 15.65 11.41 -19.11
CA GLU A 24 16.46 12.30 -19.97
C GLU A 24 17.96 12.03 -19.85
N LEU A 25 18.42 11.77 -18.62
CA LEU A 25 19.83 11.45 -18.33
C LEU A 25 20.21 10.00 -18.66
N LYS A 26 19.27 9.19 -19.19
CA LYS A 26 19.45 7.76 -19.51
C LYS A 26 20.03 6.95 -18.35
N LEU A 27 19.68 7.33 -17.12
CA LEU A 27 20.15 6.64 -15.93
C LEU A 27 19.36 5.34 -15.76
N PRO A 28 20.04 4.17 -15.66
CA PRO A 28 19.36 2.92 -15.37
C PRO A 28 18.66 3.04 -14.02
N THR A 29 17.33 2.92 -14.03
CA THR A 29 16.47 3.14 -12.86
C THR A 29 15.68 1.87 -12.59
N VAL A 30 15.55 1.50 -11.31
CA VAL A 30 14.69 0.41 -10.85
C VAL A 30 13.80 0.96 -9.75
N PHE A 31 12.49 0.70 -9.85
CA PHE A 31 11.55 1.03 -8.80
C PHE A 31 11.52 -0.07 -7.74
N PHE A 32 11.47 0.32 -6.47
CA PHE A 32 11.38 -0.59 -5.34
C PHE A 32 10.16 -0.24 -4.51
N ASP A 33 9.45 -1.25 -4.01
CA ASP A 33 8.26 -1.17 -3.16
C ASP A 33 7.00 -0.61 -3.86
N ARG A 34 7.13 0.39 -4.73
CA ARG A 34 6.03 0.99 -5.49
C ARG A 34 6.32 1.06 -6.99
N GLU A 35 5.36 0.61 -7.79
CA GLU A 35 5.38 0.80 -9.23
C GLU A 35 4.82 2.18 -9.61
N CYS A 36 5.40 2.79 -10.65
CA CYS A 36 4.84 3.98 -11.29
C CYS A 36 4.24 3.56 -12.63
N GLU A 37 2.91 3.39 -12.69
CA GLU A 37 2.18 2.92 -13.88
C GLU A 37 2.42 3.77 -15.13
N GLN A 38 2.82 5.03 -14.95
CA GLN A 38 3.09 5.99 -16.04
C GLN A 38 4.45 5.75 -16.72
N THR A 39 5.20 4.72 -16.31
CA THR A 39 6.56 4.45 -16.77
C THR A 39 6.80 2.97 -17.01
N TYR A 40 7.36 2.63 -18.16
CA TYR A 40 7.87 1.27 -18.41
C TYR A 40 9.29 1.21 -17.85
N THR A 41 9.42 0.85 -16.58
CA THR A 41 10.70 0.78 -15.86
C THR A 41 10.66 -0.46 -14.97
N ALA A 42 11.79 -1.18 -14.89
CA ALA A 42 11.88 -2.37 -14.06
C ALA A 42 11.49 -2.06 -12.61
N SER A 43 10.71 -2.93 -12.00
CA SER A 43 10.25 -2.79 -10.63
C SER A 43 10.43 -4.08 -9.84
N ILE A 44 10.70 -3.92 -8.54
CA ILE A 44 10.69 -4.99 -7.55
C ILE A 44 9.62 -4.60 -6.53
N THR A 45 8.50 -5.31 -6.57
CA THR A 45 7.33 -5.08 -5.70
C THR A 45 6.95 -6.36 -4.97
N THR A 46 6.09 -6.22 -3.97
CA THR A 46 5.47 -7.36 -3.29
C THR A 46 4.10 -7.62 -3.91
N ASP A 47 3.64 -8.88 -3.89
CA ASP A 47 2.23 -9.17 -4.14
C ASP A 47 1.41 -8.74 -2.92
N ASP A 48 0.98 -7.48 -2.96
CA ASP A 48 0.18 -6.86 -1.90
C ASP A 48 -1.19 -7.52 -1.71
N TYR A 49 -1.75 -8.10 -2.77
CA TYR A 49 -3.00 -8.85 -2.68
C TYR A 49 -2.78 -10.14 -1.90
N ASP A 50 -1.81 -10.96 -2.33
CA ASP A 50 -1.48 -12.23 -1.66
C ASP A 50 -1.09 -11.99 -0.19
N SER A 51 -0.35 -10.90 0.06
CA SER A 51 0.03 -10.50 1.43
C SER A 51 -1.19 -10.24 2.31
N GLY A 52 -2.17 -9.46 1.82
CA GLY A 52 -3.41 -9.17 2.55
C GLY A 52 -4.27 -10.41 2.77
N TYR A 53 -4.37 -11.25 1.74
CA TYR A 53 -5.13 -12.50 1.78
C TYR A 53 -4.54 -13.47 2.81
N ARG A 54 -3.25 -13.80 2.68
CA ARG A 54 -2.57 -14.78 3.54
C ARG A 54 -2.49 -14.34 5.00
N ALA A 55 -2.26 -13.06 5.27
CA ALA A 55 -2.28 -12.54 6.65
C ALA A 55 -3.65 -12.73 7.30
N THR A 56 -4.72 -12.38 6.58
CA THR A 56 -6.11 -12.53 7.07
C THR A 56 -6.47 -14.00 7.26
N ARG A 57 -6.17 -14.84 6.26
CA ARG A 57 -6.33 -16.30 6.31
C ARG A 57 -5.64 -16.91 7.51
N HIS A 58 -4.40 -16.52 7.78
CA HIS A 58 -3.66 -17.00 8.93
C HIS A 58 -4.41 -16.69 10.24
N LEU A 59 -4.87 -15.46 10.44
CA LEU A 59 -5.64 -15.08 11.64
C LEU A 59 -6.95 -15.89 11.75
N LEU A 60 -7.65 -16.10 10.63
CA LEU A 60 -8.86 -16.92 10.58
C LEU A 60 -8.59 -18.37 10.99
N GLU A 61 -7.48 -18.95 10.52
CA GLU A 61 -7.03 -20.30 10.88
C GLU A 61 -6.63 -20.42 12.35
N ARG A 62 -6.19 -19.32 12.98
CA ARG A 62 -5.94 -19.25 14.42
C ARG A 62 -7.22 -19.04 15.26
N GLY A 63 -8.39 -18.97 14.61
CA GLY A 63 -9.68 -18.82 15.29
C GLY A 63 -10.13 -17.37 15.49
N CYS A 64 -9.38 -16.38 15.00
CA CYS A 64 -9.84 -14.98 15.01
C CYS A 64 -11.07 -14.84 14.10
N ARG A 65 -12.11 -14.15 14.57
CA ARG A 65 -13.34 -13.89 13.79
C ARG A 65 -13.66 -12.40 13.61
N ARG A 66 -13.01 -11.56 14.40
CA ARG A 66 -13.13 -10.10 14.36
C ARG A 66 -11.74 -9.53 14.08
N ILE A 67 -11.45 -9.29 12.81
CA ILE A 67 -10.13 -8.85 12.32
C ILE A 67 -10.26 -7.42 11.85
N VAL A 68 -9.44 -6.51 12.38
CA VAL A 68 -9.42 -5.10 11.96
C VAL A 68 -8.46 -4.95 10.77
N HIS A 69 -8.91 -4.29 9.71
CA HIS A 69 -8.05 -3.83 8.62
C HIS A 69 -7.69 -2.36 8.85
N PHE A 70 -6.43 -2.09 9.20
CA PHE A 70 -5.91 -0.74 9.40
C PHE A 70 -5.14 -0.28 8.16
N THR A 71 -5.51 0.86 7.57
CA THR A 71 -4.88 1.38 6.35
C THR A 71 -4.59 2.88 6.43
N LEU A 72 -3.46 3.31 5.85
CA LEU A 72 -2.95 4.69 5.95
C LEU A 72 -3.18 5.54 4.70
N ALA A 73 -3.38 4.93 3.53
CA ALA A 73 -3.43 5.66 2.27
C ALA A 73 -4.26 4.91 1.22
N GLN A 74 -5.55 5.19 1.16
CA GLN A 74 -6.49 4.54 0.23
C GLN A 74 -6.24 4.85 -1.24
N HIS A 75 -5.53 5.94 -1.53
CA HIS A 75 -5.21 6.33 -2.91
C HIS A 75 -4.01 5.57 -3.49
N LEU A 76 -3.27 4.81 -2.66
CA LEU A 76 -2.15 4.01 -3.12
C LEU A 76 -2.62 2.59 -3.48
N SER A 77 -2.14 2.10 -4.63
CA SER A 77 -2.45 0.75 -5.14
C SER A 77 -2.13 -0.35 -4.12
N ILE A 78 -1.05 -0.20 -3.35
CA ILE A 78 -0.67 -1.10 -2.24
C ILE A 78 -1.83 -1.32 -1.27
N GLY A 79 -2.39 -0.22 -0.74
CA GLY A 79 -3.44 -0.29 0.28
C GLY A 79 -4.72 -0.91 -0.27
N GLN A 80 -5.06 -0.61 -1.52
CA GLN A 80 -6.21 -1.18 -2.21
C GLN A 80 -6.06 -2.68 -2.45
N LYS A 81 -4.90 -3.13 -2.95
CA LYS A 81 -4.60 -4.55 -3.19
C LYS A 81 -4.65 -5.35 -1.87
N ARG A 82 -4.06 -4.84 -0.79
CA ARG A 82 -4.12 -5.48 0.55
C ARG A 82 -5.54 -5.55 1.10
N MET A 83 -6.33 -4.50 0.94
CA MET A 83 -7.75 -4.48 1.35
C MET A 83 -8.55 -5.52 0.59
N GLN A 84 -8.32 -5.65 -0.72
CA GLN A 84 -8.99 -6.67 -1.54
C GLN A 84 -8.66 -8.09 -1.06
N GLY A 85 -7.38 -8.37 -0.78
CA GLY A 85 -6.98 -9.67 -0.22
C GLY A 85 -7.64 -9.97 1.14
N TYR A 86 -7.75 -8.97 2.01
CA TYR A 86 -8.48 -9.08 3.28
C TYR A 86 -9.97 -9.41 3.07
N LEU A 87 -10.67 -8.69 2.20
CA LEU A 87 -12.09 -8.92 1.91
C LEU A 87 -12.35 -10.31 1.33
N ASP A 88 -11.49 -10.75 0.39
CA ASP A 88 -11.61 -12.06 -0.22
C ASP A 88 -11.36 -13.18 0.79
N ALA A 89 -10.37 -13.03 1.68
CA ALA A 89 -10.11 -14.01 2.74
C ALA A 89 -11.26 -14.14 3.74
N LEU A 90 -11.96 -13.04 4.06
CA LEU A 90 -13.17 -13.07 4.88
C LEU A 90 -14.31 -13.79 4.16
N ARG A 91 -14.53 -13.45 2.88
CA ARG A 91 -15.57 -14.07 2.05
C ARG A 91 -15.37 -15.58 1.94
N ASP A 92 -14.14 -16.03 1.69
CA ASP A 92 -13.81 -17.45 1.57
C ASP A 92 -13.95 -18.22 2.89
N ALA A 93 -14.05 -17.51 4.02
CA ALA A 93 -14.32 -18.08 5.34
C ALA A 93 -15.77 -17.86 5.80
N ASP A 94 -16.66 -17.42 4.91
CA ASP A 94 -18.07 -17.10 5.20
C ASP A 94 -18.25 -16.07 6.33
N ILE A 95 -17.31 -15.13 6.45
CA ILE A 95 -17.39 -14.01 7.40
C ILE A 95 -17.82 -12.75 6.65
N ALA A 96 -18.93 -12.16 7.08
CA ALA A 96 -19.38 -10.88 6.56
C ALA A 96 -18.40 -9.76 6.96
N PHE A 97 -18.05 -8.92 6.00
CA PHE A 97 -17.27 -7.71 6.26
C PHE A 97 -18.08 -6.73 7.11
N ASP A 98 -17.50 -6.29 8.23
CA ASP A 98 -18.02 -5.22 9.08
C ASP A 98 -17.26 -3.92 8.78
N PRO A 99 -17.92 -2.88 8.24
CA PRO A 99 -17.28 -1.58 7.99
C PRO A 99 -16.67 -0.94 9.23
N ALA A 100 -17.15 -1.25 10.44
CA ALA A 100 -16.57 -0.75 11.68
C ALA A 100 -15.17 -1.33 11.98
N LEU A 101 -14.77 -2.41 11.28
CA LEU A 101 -13.44 -3.01 11.37
C LEU A 101 -12.46 -2.47 10.32
N LEU A 102 -12.89 -1.52 9.50
CA LEU A 102 -11.99 -0.78 8.62
C LEU A 102 -11.58 0.51 9.31
N VAL A 103 -10.30 0.61 9.68
CA VAL A 103 -9.74 1.77 10.35
C VAL A 103 -8.79 2.50 9.41
N HIS A 104 -9.01 3.81 9.27
CA HIS A 104 -8.14 4.70 8.52
C HIS A 104 -7.22 5.44 9.48
N GLY A 105 -5.92 5.19 9.38
CA GLY A 105 -4.94 5.99 10.09
C GLY A 105 -4.69 7.31 9.37
N GLY A 106 -4.39 8.35 10.14
CA GLY A 106 -4.02 9.67 9.63
C GLY A 106 -2.51 9.86 9.55
N SER A 107 -2.07 10.81 8.71
CA SER A 107 -0.66 11.21 8.57
C SER A 107 -0.25 12.35 9.52
N GLY A 108 -1.15 12.81 10.40
CA GLY A 108 -0.86 13.83 11.41
C GLY A 108 -0.19 13.23 12.66
N PRO A 109 0.64 14.01 13.39
CA PRO A 109 1.40 13.53 14.56
C PRO A 109 0.53 12.93 15.67
N ASP A 110 -0.75 13.32 15.75
CA ASP A 110 -1.66 12.94 16.85
C ASP A 110 -2.82 12.02 16.44
N HIS A 111 -2.93 11.63 15.17
CA HIS A 111 -4.15 10.98 14.65
C HIS A 111 -4.25 9.48 14.97
N ASN A 112 -3.14 8.82 15.32
CA ASN A 112 -3.12 7.37 15.51
C ASN A 112 -3.19 6.95 16.99
N THR A 113 -3.00 7.90 17.92
CA THR A 113 -3.00 7.64 19.37
C THR A 113 -4.41 7.43 19.93
N ALA A 114 -5.44 7.96 19.27
CA ALA A 114 -6.85 7.83 19.66
C ALA A 114 -7.53 6.56 19.12
N LEU A 115 -6.80 5.72 18.38
CA LEU A 115 -7.29 4.49 17.75
C LEU A 115 -6.87 3.21 18.51
N MET A 116 -6.16 3.36 19.64
CA MET A 116 -5.80 2.30 20.60
C MET A 116 -6.74 2.33 21.80
#